data_AF-A0A9E2X7M2-F1
#
_entry.id   AF-A0A9E2X7M2-F1
#
_cell.length_a   1.000
_cell.length_b   1.000
_cell.length_c   1.000
_cell.angle_alpha   90.00
_cell.angle_beta   90.00
_cell.angle_gamma   90.00
#
_symmetry.space_group_name_H-M   'P 1'
#
loop_
_entity.id
_entity.type
_entity.pdbx_description
1 polymer ?
#
loop_
_entity_poly.entity_id
_entity_poly.type
_entity_poly.pdbx_seq_one_letter_code
_entity_poly.pdbx_strand_id
1 'polypeptide(L)'
;RFYTVNGAGIGVKPVRPGGPPLYIAGQADVSVKRAARIGDAWLIVNTSGLGKVTALMQTYQAALKEYGRTPIELPITVECYVGAPHATAHEECRAPLEYKYNAYAAWGLPNSSTQSSFEDFARDRFIIGDKGSVKEEIERYRELLGVDHFIMRCQWPGLPQERVLSSIQRLGEIFAS
;
A
#
# COMPACT_ATOMS: atom_id res chain seq x y z
N ARG A 1 -0.67 32.02 7.38
CA ARG A 1 -1.99 31.54 7.86
C ARG A 1 -1.88 30.46 8.93
N PHE A 2 -0.84 29.62 8.94
CA PHE A 2 -0.59 28.66 10.03
C PHE A 2 0.70 28.98 10.80
N TYR A 3 1.76 29.37 10.10
CA TYR A 3 3.03 29.82 10.68
C TYR A 3 3.64 30.92 9.80
N THR A 4 4.49 31.76 10.36
CA THR A 4 5.34 32.73 9.64
C THR A 4 6.76 32.54 10.14
N VAL A 5 7.70 32.31 9.23
CA VAL A 5 9.12 32.15 9.55
C VAL A 5 9.90 33.10 8.66
N ASN A 6 10.68 34.00 9.27
CA ASN A 6 11.45 35.02 8.57
C ASN A 6 12.94 34.73 8.74
N GLY A 7 13.70 34.82 7.64
CA GLY A 7 15.18 34.73 7.69
C GLY A 7 15.74 33.36 8.10
N ALA A 8 14.96 32.28 8.01
CA ALA A 8 15.44 30.94 8.30
C ALA A 8 15.91 30.21 7.04
N GLY A 9 16.99 29.43 7.18
CA GLY A 9 17.49 28.52 6.15
C GLY A 9 17.74 27.13 6.71
N ILE A 10 17.77 26.12 5.85
CA ILE A 10 18.12 24.76 6.24
C ILE A 10 19.65 24.64 6.22
N GLY A 11 20.26 24.42 7.39
CA GLY A 11 21.72 24.35 7.53
C GLY A 11 22.37 23.16 6.82
N VAL A 12 21.61 22.07 6.62
CA VAL A 12 22.04 20.88 5.87
C VAL A 12 21.12 20.72 4.66
N LYS A 13 21.67 20.95 3.46
CA LYS A 13 20.91 20.79 2.22
C LYS A 13 20.83 19.30 1.85
N PRO A 14 19.72 18.86 1.21
CA PRO A 14 19.67 17.54 0.61
C PRO A 14 20.81 17.36 -0.40
N VAL A 15 21.38 16.15 -0.45
CA VAL A 15 22.43 15.79 -1.42
C VAL A 15 21.90 15.87 -2.85
N ARG A 16 20.60 15.59 -3.05
CA ARG A 16 19.92 15.71 -4.34
C ARG A 16 19.44 17.15 -4.58
N PRO A 17 19.83 17.80 -5.70
CA PRO A 17 19.24 19.07 -6.12
C PRO A 17 17.71 18.96 -6.24
N GLY A 18 16.98 19.91 -5.65
CA GLY A 18 15.51 19.89 -5.59
C GLY A 18 14.92 19.06 -4.44
N GLY A 19 15.73 18.32 -3.69
CA GLY A 19 15.28 17.47 -2.59
C GLY A 19 15.03 16.01 -2.99
N PRO A 20 14.64 15.15 -2.03
CA PRO A 20 14.25 13.77 -2.30
C PRO A 20 12.93 13.70 -3.09
N PRO A 21 12.62 12.57 -3.76
CA PRO A 21 11.28 12.36 -4.30
C PRO A 21 10.20 12.51 -3.23
N LEU A 22 9.10 13.16 -3.56
CA LEU A 22 7.97 13.38 -2.66
C LEU A 22 6.81 12.47 -3.01
N TYR A 23 6.58 11.45 -2.19
CA TYR A 23 5.44 10.57 -2.32
C TYR A 23 4.33 11.06 -1.41
N ILE A 24 3.19 11.37 -2.00
CA ILE A 24 2.05 11.94 -1.26
C ILE A 24 0.99 10.87 -1.15
N ALA A 25 0.69 10.45 0.08
CA ALA A 25 -0.41 9.55 0.36
C ALA A 25 -1.76 10.30 0.41
N GLY A 26 -2.83 9.62 0.02
CA GLY A 26 -4.19 10.16 0.04
C GLY A 26 -5.20 9.09 -0.33
N GLN A 27 -6.42 9.17 0.24
CA GLN A 27 -7.48 8.18 0.04
C GLN A 27 -8.84 8.81 -0.32
N ALA A 28 -8.83 10.08 -0.71
CA ALA A 28 -9.97 10.84 -1.18
C ALA A 28 -9.60 11.66 -2.41
N ASP A 29 -10.54 11.92 -3.32
CA ASP A 29 -10.30 12.62 -4.59
C ASP A 29 -9.50 13.92 -4.41
N VAL A 30 -9.86 14.75 -3.42
CA VAL A 30 -9.16 16.01 -3.14
C VAL A 30 -7.68 15.81 -2.79
N SER A 31 -7.35 14.74 -2.04
CA SER A 31 -5.98 14.40 -1.68
C SER A 31 -5.21 13.77 -2.84
N VAL A 32 -5.88 12.96 -3.66
CA VAL A 32 -5.28 12.31 -4.84
C VAL A 32 -4.99 13.33 -5.95
N LYS A 33 -5.93 14.25 -6.22
CA LYS A 33 -5.70 15.39 -7.13
C LYS A 33 -4.56 16.27 -6.64
N ARG A 34 -4.45 16.48 -5.33
CA ARG A 34 -3.30 17.20 -4.74
C ARG A 34 -1.99 16.43 -4.95
N ALA A 35 -1.98 15.12 -4.77
CA ALA A 35 -0.81 14.29 -5.06
C ALA A 35 -0.38 14.43 -6.53
N ALA A 36 -1.32 14.39 -7.47
CA ALA A 36 -1.04 14.62 -8.90
C ALA A 36 -0.43 16.00 -9.16
N ARG A 37 -0.91 17.04 -8.45
CA ARG A 37 -0.45 18.41 -8.65
C ARG A 37 0.96 18.70 -8.14
N ILE A 38 1.35 18.14 -6.98
CA ILE A 38 2.59 18.53 -6.28
C ILE A 38 3.54 17.37 -5.92
N GLY A 39 3.09 16.11 -5.98
CA GLY A 39 3.93 14.95 -5.65
C GLY A 39 4.72 14.45 -6.86
N ASP A 40 5.79 13.70 -6.62
CA ASP A 40 6.49 12.94 -7.66
C ASP A 40 5.82 11.60 -7.93
N ALA A 41 5.06 11.10 -6.95
CA ALA A 41 4.16 9.95 -7.07
C ALA A 41 3.00 10.06 -6.07
N TRP A 42 1.89 9.38 -6.36
CA TRP A 42 0.82 9.13 -5.38
C TRP A 42 1.08 7.80 -4.68
N LEU A 43 1.32 7.84 -3.37
CA LEU A 43 1.49 6.62 -2.58
C LEU A 43 0.12 6.02 -2.27
N ILE A 44 -0.22 4.95 -2.97
CA ILE A 44 -1.47 4.24 -2.77
C ILE A 44 -1.41 3.47 -1.46
N VAL A 45 -2.43 3.66 -0.62
CA VAL A 45 -2.62 2.89 0.62
C VAL A 45 -3.91 2.09 0.48
N ASN A 46 -3.79 0.78 0.35
CA ASN A 46 -4.93 -0.09 0.04
C ASN A 46 -5.71 -0.54 1.29
N THR A 47 -6.31 0.39 2.03
CA THR A 47 -7.13 0.04 3.22
C THR A 47 -8.60 -0.26 2.89
N SER A 48 -9.10 0.19 1.73
CA SER A 48 -10.53 0.11 1.38
C SER A 48 -10.84 -0.90 0.27
N GLY A 49 -9.83 -1.66 -0.18
CA GLY A 49 -9.98 -2.61 -1.28
C GLY A 49 -9.76 -1.99 -2.66
N LEU A 50 -9.42 -2.86 -3.63
CA LEU A 50 -9.09 -2.48 -5.00
C LEU A 50 -10.19 -1.68 -5.71
N GLY A 51 -11.47 -1.97 -5.50
CA GLY A 51 -12.56 -1.24 -6.15
C GLY A 51 -12.50 0.28 -5.91
N LYS A 52 -12.21 0.71 -4.68
CA LYS A 52 -12.04 2.13 -4.36
C LYS A 52 -10.74 2.68 -4.95
N VAL A 53 -9.66 1.90 -4.90
CA VAL A 53 -8.35 2.31 -5.45
C VAL A 53 -8.43 2.52 -6.96
N THR A 54 -9.14 1.67 -7.70
CA THR A 54 -9.34 1.82 -9.15
C THR A 54 -10.04 3.13 -9.51
N ALA A 55 -11.10 3.51 -8.77
CA ALA A 55 -11.78 4.79 -8.97
C ALA A 55 -10.86 5.99 -8.67
N LEU A 56 -10.04 5.90 -7.62
CA LEU A 56 -9.06 6.93 -7.29
C LEU A 56 -7.92 7.00 -8.33
N MET A 57 -7.53 5.87 -8.93
CA MET A 57 -6.54 5.85 -10.01
C MET A 57 -7.05 6.59 -11.24
N GLN A 58 -8.32 6.43 -11.61
CA GLN A 58 -8.94 7.22 -12.69
C GLN A 58 -8.88 8.73 -12.37
N THR A 59 -9.17 9.09 -11.12
CA THR A 59 -9.05 10.49 -10.64
C THR A 59 -7.62 11.01 -10.72
N TYR A 60 -6.64 10.18 -10.35
CA TYR A 60 -5.22 10.51 -10.40
C TYR A 60 -4.74 10.76 -11.83
N GLN A 61 -5.06 9.85 -12.75
CA GLN A 61 -4.68 9.95 -14.17
C GLN A 61 -5.31 11.18 -14.84
N ALA A 62 -6.58 11.47 -14.55
CA ALA A 62 -7.24 12.68 -15.04
C ALA A 62 -6.55 13.96 -14.54
N ALA A 63 -6.16 13.99 -13.26
CA ALA A 63 -5.47 15.14 -12.67
C ALA A 63 -4.03 15.30 -13.19
N LEU A 64 -3.31 14.21 -13.45
CA LEU A 64 -1.99 14.26 -14.09
C LEU A 64 -2.08 14.90 -15.48
N LYS A 65 -3.11 14.54 -16.27
CA LYS A 65 -3.38 15.16 -17.56
C LYS A 65 -3.74 16.64 -17.43
N GLU A 66 -4.59 17.01 -16.48
CA GLU A 66 -4.97 18.41 -16.20
C GLU A 66 -3.74 19.28 -15.88
N TYR A 67 -2.81 18.76 -15.07
CA TYR A 67 -1.60 19.50 -14.67
C TYR A 67 -0.40 19.32 -15.60
N GLY A 68 -0.51 18.50 -16.65
CA GLY A 68 0.58 18.20 -17.56
C GLY A 68 1.79 17.56 -16.88
N ARG A 69 1.55 16.65 -15.92
CA ARG A 69 2.60 15.99 -15.12
C ARG A 69 2.67 14.49 -15.42
N THR A 70 3.87 13.94 -15.25
CA THR A 70 4.13 12.49 -15.32
C THR A 70 4.73 12.06 -13.98
N PRO A 71 4.16 11.05 -13.29
CA PRO A 71 4.74 10.54 -12.06
C PRO A 71 6.03 9.77 -12.35
N ILE A 72 6.94 9.71 -11.39
CA ILE A 72 8.20 8.97 -11.56
C ILE A 72 8.00 7.46 -11.41
N GLU A 73 6.92 7.05 -10.73
CA GLU A 73 6.45 5.67 -10.56
C GLU A 73 5.00 5.69 -10.04
N LEU A 74 4.37 4.51 -9.98
CA LEU A 74 3.02 4.27 -9.47
C LEU A 74 3.08 3.30 -8.28
N PRO A 75 3.40 3.79 -7.06
CA PRO A 75 3.69 2.95 -5.91
C PRO A 75 2.44 2.59 -5.13
N ILE A 76 2.42 1.35 -4.61
CA ILE A 76 1.37 0.86 -3.71
C ILE A 76 1.96 0.20 -2.46
N THR A 77 1.41 0.54 -1.30
CA THR A 77 1.68 -0.17 -0.05
C THR A 77 0.62 -1.24 0.19
N VAL A 78 1.06 -2.50 0.28
CA VAL A 78 0.19 -3.66 0.51
C VAL A 78 0.74 -4.49 1.66
N GLU A 79 -0.15 -5.06 2.48
CA GLU A 79 0.29 -6.06 3.47
C GLU A 79 0.39 -7.41 2.78
N CYS A 80 1.51 -8.09 3.02
CA CYS A 80 1.84 -9.31 2.30
C CYS A 80 2.33 -10.40 3.26
N TYR A 81 1.82 -11.61 3.06
CA TYR A 81 2.31 -12.81 3.72
C TYR A 81 2.46 -13.95 2.71
N VAL A 82 3.67 -14.50 2.64
CA VAL A 82 4.00 -15.63 1.77
C VAL A 82 4.22 -16.86 2.64
N GLY A 83 3.24 -17.77 2.65
CA GLY A 83 3.27 -19.03 3.38
C GLY A 83 4.06 -20.13 2.65
N ALA A 84 4.20 -21.28 3.32
CA ALA A 84 4.77 -22.48 2.71
C ALA A 84 3.76 -23.22 1.82
N PRO A 85 2.65 -23.74 2.36
CA PRO A 85 1.50 -24.08 1.53
C PRO A 85 0.50 -22.93 1.51
N HIS A 86 -0.13 -22.71 0.36
CA HIS A 86 -1.23 -21.77 0.21
C HIS A 86 -2.34 -22.01 1.25
N ALA A 87 -2.66 -23.29 1.51
CA ALA A 87 -3.74 -23.71 2.38
C ALA A 87 -3.63 -23.20 3.83
N THR A 88 -2.41 -22.95 4.34
CA THR A 88 -2.22 -22.46 5.71
C THR A 88 -1.91 -20.98 5.78
N ALA A 89 -1.59 -20.32 4.67
CA ALA A 89 -1.14 -18.93 4.66
C ALA A 89 -2.17 -17.96 5.27
N HIS A 90 -3.46 -18.15 4.97
CA HIS A 90 -4.54 -17.36 5.59
C HIS A 90 -4.68 -17.62 7.09
N GLU A 91 -4.62 -18.88 7.51
CA GLU A 91 -4.79 -19.25 8.91
C GLU A 91 -3.62 -18.77 9.79
N GLU A 92 -2.39 -18.86 9.28
CA GLU A 92 -1.17 -18.42 9.96
C GLU A 92 -1.19 -16.92 10.31
N CYS A 93 -2.02 -16.15 9.62
CA CYS A 93 -2.05 -14.71 9.67
C CYS A 93 -3.41 -14.12 10.10
N ARG A 94 -4.42 -14.98 10.30
CA ARG A 94 -5.79 -14.63 10.73
C ARG A 94 -5.80 -13.86 12.05
N ALA A 95 -5.29 -14.44 13.12
CA ALA A 95 -5.32 -13.82 14.46
C ALA A 95 -4.59 -12.46 14.51
N PRO A 96 -3.38 -12.30 13.93
CA PRO A 96 -2.74 -10.99 13.76
C PRO A 96 -3.59 -9.94 13.04
N LEU A 97 -4.27 -10.32 11.95
CA LEU A 97 -5.13 -9.41 11.20
C LEU A 97 -6.39 -9.02 11.97
N GLU A 98 -7.06 -9.99 12.59
CA GLU A 98 -8.23 -9.73 13.43
C GLU A 98 -7.89 -8.78 14.57
N TYR A 99 -6.76 -9.00 15.27
CA TYR A 99 -6.29 -8.10 16.32
C TYR A 99 -6.08 -6.68 15.80
N LYS A 100 -5.36 -6.54 14.69
CA LYS A 100 -5.03 -5.25 14.08
C LYS A 100 -6.27 -4.49 13.63
N TYR A 101 -7.22 -5.17 13.01
CA TYR A 101 -8.43 -4.52 12.49
C TYR A 101 -9.47 -4.24 13.57
N ASN A 102 -9.55 -5.05 14.61
CA ASN A 102 -10.29 -4.70 15.82
C ASN A 102 -9.74 -3.41 16.46
N ALA A 103 -8.40 -3.25 16.47
CA ALA A 103 -7.79 -2.00 16.94
C ALA A 103 -8.12 -0.81 16.03
N TYR A 104 -8.12 -0.98 14.70
CA TYR A 104 -8.52 0.08 13.76
C TYR A 104 -9.99 0.48 13.87
N ALA A 105 -10.88 -0.49 14.10
CA ALA A 105 -12.28 -0.23 14.38
C ALA A 105 -12.46 0.56 15.68
N ALA A 106 -11.71 0.20 16.73
CA ALA A 106 -11.69 0.96 17.98
C ALA A 106 -11.17 2.39 17.80
N TRP A 107 -10.37 2.67 16.77
CA TRP A 107 -9.89 4.00 16.39
C TRP A 107 -10.81 4.75 15.40
N GLY A 108 -12.00 4.22 15.12
CA GLY A 108 -13.03 4.90 14.33
C GLY A 108 -12.87 4.76 12.81
N LEU A 109 -12.00 3.86 12.32
CA LEU A 109 -12.01 3.49 10.90
C LEU A 109 -13.24 2.63 10.61
N PRO A 110 -13.95 2.86 9.48
CA PRO A 110 -15.12 2.08 9.14
C PRO A 110 -14.73 0.61 8.99
N ASN A 111 -15.21 -0.22 9.92
CA ASN A 111 -15.07 -1.66 9.85
C ASN A 111 -16.16 -2.18 8.92
N SER A 112 -15.79 -2.74 7.76
CA SER A 112 -16.76 -3.37 6.85
C SER A 112 -17.19 -4.77 7.32
N SER A 113 -17.25 -5.01 8.62
CA SER A 113 -17.24 -6.36 9.18
C SER A 113 -18.34 -6.59 10.21
N THR A 114 -19.57 -6.73 9.72
CA THR A 114 -20.58 -7.47 10.50
C THR A 114 -21.15 -8.68 9.77
N GLN A 115 -20.79 -8.97 8.50
CA GLN A 115 -21.41 -10.10 7.76
C GLN A 115 -20.52 -10.86 6.74
N SER A 116 -19.22 -10.55 6.57
CA SER A 116 -18.35 -11.23 5.59
C SER A 116 -17.30 -12.15 6.23
N SER A 117 -16.90 -13.22 5.52
CA SER A 117 -15.81 -14.11 5.92
C SER A 117 -14.48 -13.35 6.04
N PHE A 118 -13.53 -13.87 6.81
CA PHE A 118 -12.17 -13.30 6.89
C PHE A 118 -11.50 -13.24 5.51
N GLU A 119 -11.73 -14.26 4.69
CA GLU A 119 -11.22 -14.38 3.34
C GLU A 119 -11.79 -13.27 2.45
N ASP A 120 -13.08 -12.96 2.55
CA ASP A 120 -13.70 -11.84 1.81
C ASP A 120 -13.26 -10.47 2.35
N PHE A 121 -12.97 -10.39 3.63
CA PHE A 121 -12.37 -9.20 4.22
C PHE A 121 -10.93 -8.99 3.70
N ALA A 122 -10.12 -10.05 3.70
CA ALA A 122 -8.74 -10.04 3.23
C ALA A 122 -8.64 -9.79 1.73
N ARG A 123 -9.62 -10.28 0.96
CA ARG A 123 -9.73 -10.09 -0.48
C ARG A 123 -9.59 -8.61 -0.83
N ASP A 124 -8.74 -8.37 -1.83
CA ASP A 124 -8.44 -7.04 -2.37
C ASP A 124 -7.81 -6.04 -1.39
N ARG A 125 -7.46 -6.45 -0.15
CA ARG A 125 -6.77 -5.59 0.84
C ARG A 125 -5.35 -6.07 1.17
N PHE A 126 -5.15 -7.39 1.16
CA PHE A 126 -3.87 -8.03 1.42
C PHE A 126 -3.50 -8.96 0.28
N ILE A 127 -2.20 -9.27 0.18
CA ILE A 127 -1.68 -10.31 -0.71
C ILE A 127 -1.18 -11.46 0.17
N ILE A 128 -1.95 -12.53 0.24
CA ILE A 128 -1.69 -13.67 1.12
C ILE A 128 -1.74 -14.95 0.26
N GLY A 129 -0.75 -15.82 0.40
CA GLY A 129 -0.73 -17.09 -0.32
C GLY A 129 0.63 -17.77 -0.31
N ASP A 130 0.82 -18.75 -1.18
CA ASP A 130 2.15 -19.25 -1.53
C ASP A 130 2.82 -18.37 -2.59
N LYS A 131 4.03 -18.77 -3.03
CA LYS A 131 4.78 -18.02 -4.05
C LYS A 131 4.02 -17.85 -5.37
N GLY A 132 3.27 -18.87 -5.79
CA GLY A 132 2.52 -18.84 -7.05
C GLY A 132 1.36 -17.85 -6.98
N SER A 133 0.51 -18.01 -5.96
CA SER A 133 -0.66 -17.13 -5.78
C SER A 133 -0.26 -15.69 -5.51
N VAL A 134 0.82 -15.45 -4.76
CA VAL A 134 1.32 -14.09 -4.51
C VAL A 134 1.82 -13.45 -5.80
N LYS A 135 2.50 -14.21 -6.67
CA LYS A 135 2.92 -13.72 -7.99
C LYS A 135 1.72 -13.33 -8.86
N GLU A 136 0.71 -14.21 -8.93
CA GLU A 136 -0.53 -13.98 -9.68
C GLU A 136 -1.27 -12.73 -9.16
N GLU A 137 -1.37 -12.55 -7.85
CA GLU A 137 -2.01 -11.37 -7.26
C GLU A 137 -1.22 -10.09 -7.54
N ILE A 138 0.12 -10.13 -7.53
CA ILE A 138 0.93 -8.97 -7.91
C ILE A 138 0.65 -8.58 -9.36
N GLU A 139 0.65 -9.54 -10.29
CA GLU A 139 0.32 -9.25 -11.69
C GLU A 139 -1.10 -8.73 -11.87
N ARG A 140 -2.09 -9.27 -11.13
CA ARG A 140 -3.46 -8.74 -11.11
C ARG A 140 -3.50 -7.27 -10.70
N TYR A 141 -2.74 -6.86 -9.67
CA TYR A 141 -2.66 -5.47 -9.25
C TYR A 141 -2.03 -4.58 -10.33
N ARG A 142 -0.98 -5.07 -11.01
CA ARG A 142 -0.33 -4.35 -12.12
C ARG A 142 -1.30 -4.14 -13.28
N GLU A 143 -2.03 -5.17 -13.69
CA GLU A 143 -3.02 -5.10 -14.76
C GLU A 143 -4.17 -4.14 -14.43
N LEU A 144 -4.69 -4.20 -13.20
CA LEU A 144 -5.84 -3.39 -12.79
C LEU A 144 -5.51 -1.91 -12.56
N LEU A 145 -4.33 -1.62 -12.01
CA LEU A 145 -3.98 -0.28 -11.53
C LEU A 145 -2.84 0.38 -12.31
N GLY A 146 -2.05 -0.38 -13.07
CA GLY A 146 -0.82 0.10 -13.69
C GLY A 146 0.32 0.33 -12.69
N VAL A 147 0.20 -0.17 -11.45
CA VAL A 147 1.26 -0.02 -10.43
C VAL A 147 2.54 -0.73 -10.86
N ASP A 148 3.67 -0.13 -10.55
CA ASP A 148 5.00 -0.63 -10.95
C ASP A 148 5.98 -0.75 -9.77
N HIS A 149 5.60 -0.25 -8.59
CA HIS A 149 6.39 -0.33 -7.36
C HIS A 149 5.53 -0.83 -6.21
N PHE A 150 5.86 -2.00 -5.67
CA PHE A 150 5.20 -2.57 -4.50
C PHE A 150 6.03 -2.37 -3.23
N ILE A 151 5.46 -1.71 -2.24
CA ILE A 151 6.00 -1.60 -0.89
C ILE A 151 5.28 -2.62 -0.01
N MET A 152 5.92 -3.76 0.21
CA MET A 152 5.34 -4.90 0.92
C MET A 152 5.54 -4.80 2.44
N ARG A 153 4.46 -4.87 3.21
CA ARG A 153 4.49 -4.91 4.68
C ARG A 153 4.26 -6.33 5.17
N CYS A 154 5.34 -6.99 5.59
CA CYS A 154 5.32 -8.39 6.04
C CYS A 154 5.29 -8.57 7.57
N GLN A 155 5.61 -7.53 8.34
CA GLN A 155 5.58 -7.60 9.81
C GLN A 155 4.19 -7.28 10.33
N TRP A 156 3.52 -8.27 10.92
CA TRP A 156 2.17 -8.10 11.47
C TRP A 156 2.20 -8.22 13.00
N PRO A 157 1.32 -7.49 13.73
CA PRO A 157 1.28 -7.56 15.19
C PRO A 157 1.07 -9.00 15.69
N GLY A 158 1.98 -9.50 16.52
CA GLY A 158 1.88 -10.85 17.11
C GLY A 158 2.32 -12.01 16.20
N LEU A 159 2.71 -11.75 14.94
CA LEU A 159 3.28 -12.79 14.08
C LEU A 159 4.72 -13.11 14.56
N PRO A 160 5.07 -14.39 14.82
CA PRO A 160 6.42 -14.77 15.22
C PRO A 160 7.48 -14.31 14.21
N GLN A 161 8.62 -13.83 14.70
CA GLN A 161 9.66 -13.24 13.85
C GLN A 161 10.21 -14.21 12.81
N GLU A 162 10.34 -15.49 13.16
CA GLU A 162 10.74 -16.55 12.23
C GLU A 162 9.82 -16.65 11.01
N ARG A 163 8.51 -16.45 11.19
CA ARG A 163 7.52 -16.50 10.11
C ARG A 163 7.61 -15.26 9.23
N VAL A 164 7.82 -14.09 9.83
CA VAL A 164 8.04 -12.84 9.08
C VAL A 164 9.28 -12.98 8.18
N LEU A 165 10.40 -13.42 8.74
CA LEU A 165 11.64 -13.59 7.99
C LEU A 165 11.50 -14.65 6.89
N SER A 166 10.83 -15.77 7.20
CA SER A 166 10.52 -16.80 6.20
C SER A 166 9.64 -16.27 5.06
N SER A 167 8.64 -15.44 5.37
CA SER A 167 7.79 -14.78 4.37
C SER A 167 8.58 -13.81 3.50
N ILE A 168 9.48 -13.01 4.09
CA ILE A 168 10.34 -12.07 3.34
C ILE A 168 11.27 -12.85 2.39
N GLN A 169 11.86 -13.95 2.86
CA GLN A 169 12.70 -14.80 2.03
C GLN A 169 11.93 -15.35 0.82
N ARG A 170 10.75 -15.94 1.05
CA ARG A 170 9.91 -16.49 -0.04
C ARG A 170 9.45 -15.41 -1.02
N LEU A 171 9.14 -14.20 -0.53
CA LEU A 171 8.79 -13.07 -1.38
C LEU A 171 9.96 -12.69 -2.31
N GLY A 172 11.19 -12.66 -1.78
CA GLY A 172 12.40 -12.41 -2.59
C GLY A 172 12.63 -13.46 -3.67
N GLU A 173 12.25 -14.72 -3.41
CA GLU A 173 12.37 -15.82 -4.38
C GLU A 173 11.37 -15.74 -5.54
N ILE A 174 10.28 -14.98 -5.44
CA ILE A 174 9.26 -14.89 -6.51
C ILE A 174 9.81 -14.21 -7.77
N PHE A 175 10.69 -13.24 -7.58
CA PHE A 175 11.26 -12.41 -8.66
C PHE A 175 12.73 -12.72 -8.97
N ALA A 176 13.32 -13.70 -8.28
CA ALA A 176 14.68 -14.17 -8.51
C ALA A 176 14.78 -15.20 -9.66
N SER A 177 13.64 -15.62 -10.22
CA SER A 177 13.52 -16.56 -11.36
C SER A 177 13.03 -15.85 -12.62
#